data_AF-A0A1Y1V2T8-F1
#
_entry.id   AF-A0A1Y1V2T8-F1
#
_cell.length_a   1.000
_cell.length_b   1.000
_cell.length_c   1.000
_cell.angle_alpha   90.00
_cell.angle_beta   90.00
_cell.angle_gamma   90.00
#
_symmetry.space_group_name_H-M   'P 1'
#
loop_
_entity.id
_entity.type
_entity.pdbx_description
1 polymer ?
#
loop_
_entity_poly.entity_id
_entity_poly.type
_entity_poly.pdbx_seq_one_letter_code
_entity_poly.pdbx_strand_id
1 'polypeptide(L)' 'MKFINFILASIALVSTASSVSADGRCGKGYGSCPKGTCCSKYGYCGVTSEYCGAGCNINYGTC' A
#
# COMPACT_ATOMS: atom_id res chain seq x y z
N MET A 1 -5.88 10.25 40.94
CA MET A 1 -4.47 10.24 40.49
C MET A 1 -4.48 10.40 38.98
N LYS A 2 -3.69 11.21 38.30
CA LYS A 2 -3.15 12.54 38.57
C LYS A 2 -2.88 13.13 37.16
N PHE A 3 -3.59 14.20 36.78
CA PHE A 3 -3.13 15.36 35.99
C PHE A 3 -2.75 15.13 34.49
N ILE A 4 -3.53 15.66 33.53
CA ILE A 4 -3.45 17.00 32.88
C ILE A 4 -2.49 17.05 31.68
N ASN A 5 -3.03 17.56 30.56
CA ASN A 5 -2.43 18.22 29.38
C ASN A 5 -1.10 17.70 28.81
N PHE A 6 -1.06 17.61 27.48
CA PHE A 6 -0.37 18.59 26.60
C PHE A 6 -0.12 17.91 25.25
N ILE A 7 -0.81 18.41 24.23
CA ILE A 7 -0.30 18.68 22.88
C ILE A 7 1.07 18.05 22.56
N LEU A 8 1.11 16.73 22.42
CA LEU A 8 2.09 16.10 21.55
C LEU A 8 1.32 15.82 20.28
N ALA A 9 1.54 16.67 19.29
CA ALA A 9 1.39 16.28 17.91
C ALA A 9 2.26 15.04 17.72
N SER A 10 1.73 13.86 18.07
CA SER A 10 2.21 12.61 17.54
C SER A 10 1.82 12.66 16.08
N ILE A 11 2.62 13.38 15.31
CA ILE A 11 2.81 13.10 13.91
C ILE A 11 3.35 11.66 13.92
N ALA A 12 2.43 10.70 14.06
CA ALA A 12 2.64 9.40 13.50
C ALA A 12 2.70 9.70 12.01
N LEU A 13 3.89 10.03 11.52
CA LEU A 13 4.28 9.76 10.15
C LEU A 13 4.15 8.24 10.05
N VAL A 14 2.90 7.77 9.90
CA VAL A 14 2.57 6.42 9.49
C VAL A 14 3.04 6.38 8.05
N SER A 15 4.35 6.28 7.88
CA SER A 15 4.97 5.77 6.68
C SER A 15 4.50 4.32 6.63
N THR A 16 3.32 4.09 6.06
CA THR A 16 2.96 2.80 5.50
C THR A 16 3.95 2.56 4.37
N ALA A 17 5.19 2.22 4.72
CA ALA A 17 6.14 1.63 3.81
C ALA A 17 5.54 0.26 3.49
N SER A 18 4.60 0.24 2.55
CA SER A 18 4.07 -0.97 1.98
C SER A 18 5.28 -1.72 1.45
N SER A 19 5.66 -2.78 2.16
CA SER A 19 6.79 -3.63 1.80
C SER A 19 6.62 -4.01 0.34
N VAL A 20 7.63 -3.77 -0.49
CA VAL A 20 7.55 -4.18 -1.91
C VAL A 20 7.45 -5.69 -1.91
N SER A 21 6.42 -6.22 -2.54
CA SER A 21 6.19 -7.65 -2.64
C SER A 21 7.24 -8.31 -3.52
N ALA A 22 7.88 -9.36 -2.99
CA ALA A 22 8.88 -10.14 -3.70
C ALA A 22 8.25 -11.25 -4.56
N ASP A 23 7.08 -11.77 -4.17
CA ASP A 23 6.42 -12.91 -4.82
C ASP A 23 5.43 -12.49 -5.92
N GLY A 24 5.40 -11.21 -6.30
CA GLY A 24 4.47 -10.66 -7.29
C GLY A 24 3.01 -10.59 -6.83
N ARG A 25 2.72 -10.83 -5.53
CA ARG A 25 1.40 -10.60 -4.93
C ARG A 25 1.26 -9.19 -4.39
N CYS A 26 0.07 -8.66 -4.25
CA CYS A 26 -0.14 -7.35 -3.64
C CYS A 26 -1.39 -7.31 -2.80
N GLY A 27 -1.47 -6.33 -1.90
CA GLY A 27 -2.58 -6.17 -0.98
C GLY A 27 -2.18 -6.33 0.48
N LYS A 28 -3.18 -6.33 1.36
CA LYS A 28 -2.99 -6.45 2.80
C LYS A 28 -2.21 -7.74 3.14
N GLY A 29 -1.06 -7.59 3.80
CA GLY A 29 -0.19 -8.71 4.19
C GLY A 29 0.80 -9.15 3.11
N TYR A 30 0.64 -8.74 1.86
CA TYR A 30 1.61 -8.98 0.77
C TYR A 30 2.43 -7.74 0.42
N GLY A 31 1.87 -6.55 0.67
CA GLY A 31 2.52 -5.28 0.41
C GLY A 31 2.21 -4.73 -0.99
N SER A 32 3.06 -3.81 -1.45
CA SER A 32 2.87 -3.11 -2.73
C SER A 32 3.66 -3.73 -3.86
N CYS A 33 3.17 -3.58 -5.07
CA CYS A 33 3.90 -3.93 -6.26
C CYS A 33 5.15 -3.07 -6.46
N PRO A 34 6.17 -3.59 -7.15
CA PRO A 34 7.34 -2.82 -7.56
C PRO A 34 6.93 -1.54 -8.31
N LYS A 35 7.77 -0.51 -8.23
CA LYS A 35 7.50 0.76 -8.92
C LYS A 35 7.28 0.55 -10.41
N GLY A 36 6.27 1.22 -10.97
CA GLY A 36 5.90 1.10 -12.38
C GLY A 36 5.03 -0.11 -12.71
N THR A 37 4.57 -0.85 -11.70
CA THR A 37 3.62 -1.96 -11.88
C THR A 37 2.32 -1.72 -11.11
N CYS A 38 1.26 -2.33 -11.59
CA CYS A 38 -0.12 -2.20 -11.12
C CYS A 38 -0.48 -3.38 -10.22
N CYS A 39 -1.28 -3.13 -9.18
CA CYS A 39 -1.85 -4.20 -8.37
C CYS A 39 -3.25 -4.52 -8.90
N SER A 40 -3.42 -5.68 -9.53
CA SER A 40 -4.72 -6.11 -10.06
C SER A 40 -5.75 -6.31 -8.95
N LYS A 41 -7.02 -6.30 -9.32
CA LYS A 41 -8.12 -6.65 -8.39
C LYS A 41 -7.99 -8.04 -7.77
N TYR A 42 -7.18 -8.92 -8.37
CA TYR A 42 -6.94 -10.27 -7.89
C TYR A 42 -5.73 -10.37 -6.94
N GLY A 43 -5.07 -9.25 -6.62
CA GLY A 43 -3.95 -9.23 -5.69
C GLY A 43 -2.62 -9.68 -6.32
N TYR A 44 -2.41 -9.36 -7.61
CA TYR A 44 -1.17 -9.66 -8.32
C TYR A 44 -0.59 -8.43 -9.01
N CYS A 45 0.73 -8.39 -9.12
CA CYS A 45 1.48 -7.32 -9.75
C CYS A 45 1.71 -7.58 -11.24
N GLY A 46 1.48 -6.56 -12.07
CA GLY A 46 1.72 -6.64 -13.51
C GLY A 46 1.58 -5.29 -14.20
N VAL A 47 1.81 -5.26 -15.52
CA VAL A 47 1.81 -4.02 -16.32
C VAL A 47 0.78 -4.02 -17.46
N THR A 48 0.10 -5.15 -17.71
CA THR A 48 -0.92 -5.22 -18.76
C THR A 48 -2.23 -4.61 -18.27
N SER A 49 -3.13 -4.33 -19.22
CA SER A 49 -4.47 -3.79 -18.92
C SER A 49 -5.29 -4.67 -17.98
N GLU A 50 -5.01 -5.96 -17.87
CA GLU A 50 -5.66 -6.86 -16.91
C GLU A 50 -5.27 -6.54 -15.46
N TYR A 51 -4.08 -5.98 -15.25
CA TYR A 51 -3.57 -5.58 -13.95
C TYR A 51 -3.84 -4.10 -13.66
N CYS A 52 -3.67 -3.25 -14.67
CA CYS A 52 -3.79 -1.79 -14.57
C CYS A 52 -5.19 -1.26 -14.89
N GLY A 53 -6.10 -2.12 -15.36
CA GLY A 53 -7.44 -1.73 -15.76
C GLY A 53 -8.41 -1.60 -14.59
N ALA A 54 -9.69 -1.84 -14.87
CA ALA A 54 -10.75 -1.69 -13.89
C ALA A 54 -10.52 -2.59 -12.66
N GLY A 55 -10.44 -1.96 -11.49
CA GLY A 55 -10.19 -2.63 -10.21
C GLY A 55 -8.72 -2.69 -9.79
N CYS A 56 -7.82 -2.00 -10.49
CA CYS A 56 -6.46 -1.78 -9.99
C CYS A 56 -6.48 -1.11 -8.60
N ASN A 57 -5.65 -1.61 -7.68
CA ASN A 57 -5.59 -1.12 -6.31
C ASN A 57 -4.46 -0.10 -6.12
N ILE A 58 -4.84 1.19 -6.11
CA ILE A 58 -3.92 2.34 -5.99
C ILE A 58 -3.08 2.34 -4.71
N ASN A 59 -3.55 1.69 -3.64
CA ASN A 59 -2.79 1.63 -2.38
C ASN A 59 -1.58 0.69 -2.48
N TYR A 60 -1.62 -0.23 -3.45
CA TYR A 60 -0.64 -1.30 -3.60
C TYR A 60 0.03 -1.33 -4.97
N GLY A 61 -0.21 -0.35 -5.84
CA GLY A 61 0.40 -0.29 -7.17
C GLY A 61 0.12 1.03 -7.86
N THR A 62 0.81 1.23 -8.98
CA THR A 62 0.59 2.38 -9.86
C THR A 62 -0.61 2.07 -10.74
N CYS A 63 -1.72 2.78 -10.55
CA CYS A 63 -2.86 2.86 -11.47
C CYS A 63 -2.91 4.33 -11.94
#